data_AF-A0AAW2YV63-F1
#
_entry.id   AF-A0AAW2YV63-F1
#
_cell.length_a   1.000
_cell.length_b   1.000
_cell.length_c   1.000
_cell.angle_alpha   90.00
_cell.angle_beta   90.00
_cell.angle_gamma   90.00
#
_symmetry.space_group_name_H-M   'P 1'
#
loop_
_entity.id
_entity.type
_entity.pdbx_description
1 polymer ?
#
loop_
_entity_poly.entity_id
_entity_poly.type
_entity_poly.pdbx_seq_one_letter_code
_entity_poly.pdbx_strand_id
1 'polypeptide(L)'
;MIDDMYLAVVMVVSLMGLWFRHVRIFATTTHGDSMISFLNILFVGLMAFTPFTLKLNTDWGQLFFAAFLHYLFLMLMELCLIASWIYIVIGRHLTYDASEMDNDHVILLTLDLIMPLFVYAICMIVARFDTGVDQFVLFIIPIVDLLASLKVDAIAGVYYAIKKTILLIKHRIADKNTKKEAPAQTELSDVQLQSSSSPHHLVPPIQNLNSVGSTTPEHSPRLTDITPRDNNTQTDDLNTSVTNYDLEQHTFLGVKLHKSEHHKYDVKKHGSFEEHHHEVLLERVKYFSDAVFGIVITILLLKLHAPHVPSLGVAHSSLVTNDTITNTTSSEDNVLTNCNDPLCGTNYLIDALNGMQSEFFAFAITVAVIGSIWRRHISCFQGLKHCNRLVLLLNFLVLSACAFIPYAIALWFALNLPSSFIVSSFIANFSIVILYILCHFTHLSKTHSIKQRWRIFELFHLLLIMFVMVISIIVVFLPNDKGNIAAIVLAAAVIPFLEILHTIEYLDITAWMWRLMFCIYRRRGGIVKKNENKI
;
A
#
# COMPACT_ATOMS: atom_id res chain seq x y z
N MET A 1 17.21 9.12 24.26
CA MET A 1 16.42 7.88 24.13
C MET A 1 14.92 8.14 23.98
N ILE A 2 14.25 8.76 24.95
CA ILE A 2 12.85 9.16 24.80
C ILE A 2 12.69 10.13 23.61
N ASP A 3 13.59 11.11 23.51
CA ASP A 3 13.61 12.07 22.40
C ASP A 3 13.86 11.39 21.04
N ASP A 4 14.77 10.41 20.97
CA ASP A 4 15.04 9.65 19.74
C ASP A 4 13.82 8.82 19.28
N MET A 5 13.06 8.27 20.24
CA MET A 5 11.83 7.53 19.93
C MET A 5 10.75 8.46 19.39
N TYR A 6 10.55 9.63 20.00
CA TYR A 6 9.61 10.63 19.49
C TYR A 6 9.99 11.08 18.09
N LEU A 7 11.28 11.28 17.85
CA LEU A 7 11.77 11.64 16.53
C LEU A 7 11.44 10.58 15.48
N ALA A 8 11.63 9.31 15.81
CA ALA A 8 11.28 8.22 14.92
C ALA A 8 9.78 8.22 14.60
N VAL A 9 8.91 8.50 15.57
CA VAL A 9 7.46 8.59 15.34
C VAL A 9 7.12 9.76 14.41
N VAL A 10 7.66 10.95 14.69
CA VAL A 10 7.48 12.14 13.84
C VAL A 10 7.94 11.86 12.40
N MET A 11 9.14 11.28 12.25
CA MET A 11 9.70 10.88 10.95
C MET A 11 8.74 9.96 10.19
N VAL A 12 8.28 8.89 10.85
CA VAL A 12 7.43 7.86 10.25
C VAL A 12 6.11 8.48 9.80
N VAL A 13 5.47 9.33 10.61
CA VAL A 13 4.20 9.95 10.24
C VAL A 13 4.36 10.98 9.12
N SER A 14 5.43 11.78 9.10
CA SER A 14 5.69 12.72 7.99
C SER A 14 6.01 11.98 6.68
N LEU A 15 6.85 10.96 6.74
CA LEU A 15 7.17 10.13 5.58
C LEU A 15 5.92 9.38 5.06
N MET A 16 4.98 9.02 5.94
CA MET A 16 3.68 8.48 5.54
C MET A 16 2.92 9.44 4.63
N GLY A 17 2.77 10.69 5.06
CA GLY A 17 2.01 11.71 4.32
C GLY A 17 2.62 11.97 2.95
N LEU A 18 3.95 12.03 2.87
CA LEU A 18 4.69 12.15 1.62
C LEU A 18 4.48 10.92 0.71
N TRP A 19 4.59 9.72 1.27
CA TRP A 19 4.40 8.48 0.52
C TRP A 19 2.96 8.33 -0.01
N PHE A 20 1.94 8.68 0.78
CA PHE A 20 0.55 8.65 0.31
C PHE A 20 0.31 9.60 -0.86
N ARG A 21 0.87 10.81 -0.83
CA ARG A 21 0.74 11.77 -1.92
C ARG A 21 1.49 11.32 -3.16
N HIS A 22 2.70 10.78 -2.99
CA HIS A 22 3.45 10.12 -4.07
C HIS A 22 2.62 9.01 -4.74
N VAL A 23 2.13 8.05 -3.95
CA VAL A 23 1.34 6.93 -4.48
C VAL A 23 0.08 7.43 -5.19
N ARG A 24 -0.61 8.45 -4.66
CA ARG A 24 -1.79 9.05 -5.30
C ARG A 24 -1.47 9.70 -6.64
N ILE A 25 -0.39 10.48 -6.73
CA ILE A 25 0.04 11.07 -8.00
C ILE A 25 0.30 9.97 -9.03
N PHE A 26 1.11 8.98 -8.67
CA PHE A 26 1.49 7.91 -9.60
C PHE A 26 0.37 6.89 -9.85
N ALA A 27 -0.71 6.89 -9.07
CA ALA A 27 -1.86 6.04 -9.37
C ALA A 27 -2.67 6.59 -10.56
N THR A 28 -2.51 7.89 -10.88
CA THR A 28 -3.09 8.50 -12.08
C THR A 28 -2.28 8.26 -13.36
N THR A 29 -1.03 7.81 -13.23
CA THR A 29 -0.12 7.56 -14.35
C THR A 29 -0.22 6.11 -14.83
N THR A 30 -0.38 5.93 -16.14
CA THR A 30 -0.41 4.60 -16.78
C THR A 30 0.91 4.25 -17.45
N HIS A 31 1.57 5.26 -18.01
CA HIS A 31 2.82 5.09 -18.73
C HIS A 31 3.92 5.85 -17.99
N GLY A 32 5.06 5.20 -17.81
CA GLY A 32 6.28 5.84 -17.34
C GLY A 32 7.09 6.34 -18.52
N ASP A 33 7.57 7.57 -18.44
CA ASP A 33 8.61 8.10 -19.33
C ASP A 33 9.92 8.38 -18.57
N SER A 34 10.94 8.83 -19.28
CA SER A 34 12.26 9.09 -18.71
C SER A 34 12.24 10.27 -17.72
N MET A 35 11.45 11.31 -17.98
CA MET A 35 11.38 12.50 -17.14
C MET A 35 10.65 12.20 -15.82
N ILE A 36 9.50 11.54 -15.86
CA ILE A 36 8.77 11.18 -14.63
C ILE A 36 9.56 10.16 -13.80
N SER A 37 10.29 9.26 -14.46
CA SER A 37 11.20 8.33 -13.79
C SER A 37 12.35 9.07 -13.12
N PHE A 38 12.93 10.07 -13.78
CA PHE A 38 13.96 10.92 -13.19
C PHE A 38 13.44 11.70 -11.97
N LEU A 39 12.28 12.35 -12.07
CA LEU A 39 11.65 13.06 -10.96
C LEU A 39 11.34 12.13 -9.79
N ASN A 40 10.87 10.91 -10.08
CA ASN A 40 10.64 9.89 -9.07
C ASN A 40 11.94 9.47 -8.36
N ILE A 41 13.01 9.21 -9.12
CA ILE A 41 14.32 8.84 -8.55
C ILE A 41 14.87 9.99 -7.70
N LEU A 42 14.75 11.24 -8.15
CA LEU A 42 15.16 12.42 -7.39
C LEU A 42 14.37 12.53 -6.08
N PHE A 43 13.05 12.36 -6.12
CA PHE A 43 12.19 12.34 -4.94
C PHE A 43 12.61 11.24 -3.95
N VAL A 44 12.82 10.01 -4.41
CA VAL A 44 13.25 8.89 -3.56
C VAL A 44 14.66 9.14 -2.99
N GLY A 45 15.56 9.73 -3.76
CA GLY A 45 16.90 10.11 -3.30
C GLY A 45 16.86 11.15 -2.18
N LEU A 46 16.02 12.17 -2.32
CA LEU A 46 15.77 13.17 -1.27
C LEU A 46 15.14 12.51 -0.03
N MET A 47 14.15 11.62 -0.23
CA MET A 47 13.51 10.87 0.85
C MET A 47 14.50 10.02 1.65
N ALA A 48 15.45 9.37 0.98
CA ALA A 48 16.49 8.56 1.63
C ALA A 48 17.44 9.41 2.49
N PHE A 49 17.56 10.72 2.22
CA PHE A 49 18.39 11.64 3.00
C PHE A 49 17.64 12.27 4.19
N THR A 50 16.31 12.18 4.22
CA THR A 50 15.49 12.74 5.31
C THR A 50 15.91 12.28 6.71
N PRO A 51 16.21 10.98 6.98
CA PRO A 51 16.64 10.54 8.31
C PRO A 51 17.90 11.27 8.81
N PHE A 52 18.85 11.56 7.90
CA PHE A 52 20.06 12.30 8.25
C PHE A 52 19.72 13.75 8.64
N THR A 53 18.94 14.46 7.81
CA THR A 53 18.58 15.86 8.11
C THR A 53 17.76 15.99 9.40
N LEU A 54 16.90 15.01 9.67
CA LEU A 54 16.08 14.97 10.87
C LEU A 54 16.94 14.70 12.11
N LYS A 55 17.88 13.75 12.03
CA LYS A 55 18.85 13.49 13.11
C LYS A 55 19.72 14.72 13.37
N LEU A 56 20.20 15.38 12.32
CA LEU A 56 20.94 16.63 12.42
C LEU A 56 20.10 17.70 13.13
N ASN A 57 18.83 17.88 12.76
CA ASN A 57 17.93 18.83 13.43
C ASN A 57 17.65 18.46 14.89
N THR A 58 17.67 17.18 15.24
CA THR A 58 17.41 16.77 16.63
C THR A 58 18.63 17.00 17.51
N ASP A 59 19.79 16.55 17.05
CA ASP A 59 21.04 16.66 17.81
C ASP A 59 21.51 18.13 17.90
N TRP A 60 21.19 18.94 16.87
CA TRP A 60 21.68 20.31 16.73
C TRP A 60 20.55 21.32 16.52
N GLY A 61 19.32 21.05 16.97
CA GLY A 61 18.16 21.90 16.69
C GLY A 61 18.27 23.33 17.21
N GLN A 62 19.17 23.57 18.17
CA GLN A 62 19.51 24.92 18.63
C GLN A 62 20.26 25.75 17.58
N LEU A 63 20.83 25.11 16.56
CA LEU A 63 21.44 25.76 15.42
C LEU A 63 20.39 25.89 14.31
N PHE A 64 20.06 27.13 13.94
CA PHE A 64 19.17 27.44 12.81
C PHE A 64 19.50 26.64 11.54
N PHE A 65 20.79 26.40 11.27
CA PHE A 65 21.23 25.66 10.08
C PHE A 65 20.67 24.22 10.03
N ALA A 66 20.57 23.54 11.18
CA ALA A 66 20.09 22.16 11.23
C ALA A 66 18.58 22.09 10.90
N ALA A 67 17.78 22.97 11.49
CA ALA A 67 16.36 23.12 11.19
C ALA A 67 16.13 23.54 9.74
N PHE A 68 16.87 24.56 9.27
CA PHE A 68 16.82 25.04 7.90
C PHE A 68 17.09 23.91 6.89
N LEU A 69 18.15 23.13 7.11
CA LEU A 69 18.49 22.02 6.21
C LEU A 69 17.38 20.98 6.17
N HIS A 70 16.78 20.65 7.32
CA HIS A 70 15.67 19.70 7.37
C HIS A 70 14.45 20.18 6.58
N TYR A 71 13.97 21.40 6.82
CA TYR A 71 12.81 21.94 6.09
C TYR A 71 13.09 22.15 4.61
N LEU A 72 14.32 22.54 4.24
CA LEU A 72 14.72 22.64 2.84
C LEU A 72 14.55 21.30 2.13
N PHE A 73 14.96 20.18 2.74
CA PHE A 73 14.78 18.86 2.15
C PHE A 73 13.31 18.44 2.05
N LEU A 74 12.49 18.73 3.07
CA LEU A 74 11.04 18.51 3.00
C LEU A 74 10.41 19.31 1.84
N MET A 75 10.78 20.59 1.70
CA MET A 75 10.33 21.43 0.58
C MET A 75 10.79 20.91 -0.78
N LEU A 76 12.05 20.47 -0.92
CA LEU A 76 12.57 19.91 -2.18
C LEU A 76 11.82 18.64 -2.58
N MET A 77 11.48 17.77 -1.62
CA MET A 77 10.64 16.60 -1.88
C MET A 77 9.25 17.00 -2.40
N GLU A 78 8.60 18.00 -1.79
CA GLU A 78 7.31 18.50 -2.26
C GLU A 78 7.40 19.11 -3.65
N LEU A 79 8.44 19.90 -3.91
CA LEU A 79 8.65 20.47 -5.23
C LEU A 79 8.83 19.38 -6.29
N CYS A 80 9.46 18.24 -5.96
CA CYS A 80 9.54 17.10 -6.87
C CYS A 80 8.16 16.47 -7.12
N LEU A 81 7.31 16.35 -6.10
CA LEU A 81 5.93 15.86 -6.26
C LEU A 81 5.07 16.81 -7.07
N ILE A 82 5.15 18.12 -6.82
CA ILE A 82 4.47 19.16 -7.59
C ILE A 82 4.95 19.16 -9.04
N ALA A 83 6.26 19.08 -9.28
CA ALA A 83 6.83 19.00 -10.63
C ALA A 83 6.35 17.74 -11.36
N SER A 84 6.33 16.59 -10.68
CA SER A 84 5.79 15.33 -11.20
C SER A 84 4.32 15.49 -11.59
N TRP A 85 3.53 16.09 -10.71
CA TRP A 85 2.11 16.32 -10.94
C TRP A 85 1.84 17.27 -12.11
N ILE A 86 2.54 18.41 -12.16
CA ILE A 86 2.44 19.37 -13.27
C ILE A 86 2.82 18.69 -14.59
N TYR A 87 3.89 17.89 -14.58
CA TYR A 87 4.34 17.17 -15.75
C TYR A 87 3.28 16.16 -16.24
N ILE A 88 2.65 15.41 -15.34
CA ILE A 88 1.56 14.48 -15.66
C ILE A 88 0.34 15.23 -16.25
N VAL A 89 -0.06 16.36 -15.64
CA VAL A 89 -1.21 17.14 -16.10
C VAL A 89 -0.97 17.78 -17.47
N ILE A 90 0.23 18.28 -17.73
CA ILE A 90 0.62 18.83 -19.04
C ILE A 90 0.74 17.71 -20.08
N GLY A 91 1.41 16.61 -19.71
CA GLY A 91 1.63 15.43 -20.51
C GLY A 91 0.39 14.53 -20.56
N ARG A 92 -0.74 15.04 -21.05
CA ARG A 92 -2.05 14.32 -21.14
C ARG A 92 -2.00 12.89 -21.71
N HIS A 93 -0.93 12.51 -22.40
CA HIS A 93 -0.71 11.15 -22.89
C HIS A 93 -0.27 10.14 -21.80
N LEU A 94 0.15 10.61 -20.62
CA LEU A 94 0.63 9.79 -19.51
C LEU A 94 -0.49 9.31 -18.57
N THR A 95 -1.66 9.94 -18.66
CA THR A 95 -2.86 9.61 -17.86
C THR A 95 -3.76 8.63 -18.61
N TYR A 96 -4.39 7.71 -17.88
CA TYR A 96 -5.28 6.67 -18.44
C TYR A 96 -6.40 7.24 -19.34
N ASP A 97 -6.94 8.41 -19.00
CA ASP A 97 -7.91 9.10 -19.83
C ASP A 97 -7.93 10.60 -19.49
N ALA A 98 -7.13 11.39 -20.21
CA ALA A 98 -7.06 12.84 -19.98
C ALA A 98 -8.40 13.55 -20.21
N SER A 99 -9.35 12.91 -20.90
CA SER A 99 -10.69 13.46 -21.11
C SER A 99 -11.61 13.28 -19.90
N GLU A 100 -11.31 12.32 -19.02
CA GLU A 100 -12.14 12.00 -17.85
C GLU A 100 -11.67 12.66 -16.54
N MET A 101 -10.47 13.25 -16.50
CA MET A 101 -10.02 13.98 -15.30
C MET A 101 -10.83 15.27 -15.10
N ASP A 102 -11.78 15.23 -14.18
CA ASP A 102 -12.54 16.39 -13.72
C ASP A 102 -11.58 17.49 -13.24
N ASN A 103 -11.80 18.73 -13.68
CA ASN A 103 -11.01 19.89 -13.25
C ASN A 103 -11.01 20.03 -11.72
N ASP A 104 -12.10 19.64 -11.07
CA ASP A 104 -12.20 19.66 -9.61
C ASP A 104 -11.21 18.67 -8.96
N HIS A 105 -11.05 17.48 -9.54
CA HIS A 105 -10.06 16.50 -9.05
C HIS A 105 -8.64 17.04 -9.18
N VAL A 106 -8.34 17.70 -10.31
CA VAL A 106 -7.05 18.35 -10.54
C VAL A 106 -6.77 19.43 -9.52
N ILE A 107 -7.74 20.31 -9.26
CA ILE A 107 -7.61 21.39 -8.29
C ILE A 107 -7.40 20.82 -6.88
N LEU A 108 -8.19 19.82 -6.49
CA LEU A 108 -8.09 19.20 -5.17
C LEU A 108 -6.73 18.53 -4.95
N LEU A 109 -6.21 17.79 -5.93
CA LEU A 109 -4.89 17.17 -5.82
C LEU A 109 -3.78 18.22 -5.83
N THR A 110 -3.93 19.29 -6.60
CA THR A 110 -2.96 20.41 -6.62
C THR A 110 -2.91 21.11 -5.26
N LEU A 111 -4.06 21.37 -4.63
CA LEU A 111 -4.12 21.97 -3.29
C LEU A 111 -3.50 21.06 -2.23
N ASP A 112 -3.69 19.75 -2.33
CA ASP A 112 -3.11 18.75 -1.44
C ASP A 112 -1.57 18.72 -1.49
N LEU A 113 -0.97 19.11 -2.62
CA LEU A 113 0.48 19.23 -2.78
C LEU A 113 1.02 20.59 -2.34
N ILE A 114 0.28 21.67 -2.62
CA ILE A 114 0.72 23.04 -2.33
C ILE A 114 0.66 23.35 -0.82
N MET A 115 -0.33 22.82 -0.09
CA MET A 115 -0.51 23.12 1.33
C MET A 115 0.72 22.74 2.19
N PRO A 116 1.28 21.52 2.10
CA PRO A 116 2.45 21.16 2.90
C PRO A 116 3.70 21.95 2.53
N LEU A 117 3.88 22.32 1.25
CA LEU A 117 4.96 23.22 0.83
C LEU A 117 4.90 24.57 1.57
N PHE A 118 3.70 25.17 1.69
CA PHE A 118 3.53 26.40 2.47
C PHE A 118 3.80 26.20 3.95
N VAL A 119 3.34 25.08 4.52
CA VAL A 119 3.61 24.74 5.93
C VAL A 119 5.12 24.66 6.15
N TYR A 120 5.86 23.90 5.33
CA TYR A 120 7.32 23.77 5.47
C TYR A 120 8.06 25.11 5.31
N ALA A 121 7.60 25.97 4.40
CA ALA A 121 8.15 27.31 4.25
C ALA A 121 7.92 28.17 5.52
N ILE A 122 6.73 28.10 6.13
CA ILE A 122 6.44 28.78 7.40
C ILE A 122 7.31 28.21 8.52
N CYS A 123 7.46 26.88 8.61
CA CYS A 123 8.31 26.23 9.61
C CYS A 123 9.75 26.71 9.51
N MET A 124 10.29 26.77 8.29
CA MET A 124 11.63 27.30 8.01
C MET A 124 11.79 28.77 8.44
N ILE A 125 10.77 29.60 8.27
CA ILE A 125 10.77 30.99 8.74
C ILE A 125 10.71 31.05 10.27
N VAL A 126 9.86 30.24 10.91
CA VAL A 126 9.73 30.19 12.38
C VAL A 126 11.04 29.74 13.02
N ALA A 127 11.70 28.73 12.45
CA ALA A 127 13.00 28.23 12.91
C ALA A 127 14.08 29.34 12.95
N ARG A 128 13.94 30.40 12.15
CA ARG A 128 14.86 31.54 12.16
C ARG A 128 14.73 32.41 13.40
N PHE A 129 13.55 32.47 14.00
CA PHE A 129 13.26 33.33 15.15
C PHE A 129 13.41 32.60 16.48
N ASP A 130 12.96 31.35 16.56
CA ASP A 130 12.99 30.57 17.80
C ASP A 130 13.13 29.06 17.50
N THR A 131 14.29 28.51 17.86
CA THR A 131 14.62 27.09 17.69
C THR A 131 13.87 26.19 18.68
N GLY A 132 13.40 26.73 19.81
CA GLY A 132 12.53 25.99 20.73
C GLY A 132 11.14 25.78 20.15
N VAL A 133 10.58 26.79 19.48
CA VAL A 133 9.29 26.67 18.77
C VAL A 133 9.38 25.68 17.61
N ASP A 134 10.54 25.60 16.95
CA ASP A 134 10.79 24.65 15.86
C ASP A 134 10.51 23.19 16.26
N GLN A 135 10.98 22.80 17.45
CA GLN A 135 10.74 21.46 17.98
C GLN A 135 9.24 21.20 18.18
N PHE A 136 8.46 22.20 18.61
CA PHE A 136 7.01 22.07 18.69
C PHE A 136 6.35 21.93 17.31
N VAL A 137 6.86 22.66 16.32
CA VAL A 137 6.36 22.63 14.94
C VAL A 137 6.60 21.29 14.26
N LEU A 138 7.71 20.61 14.57
CA LEU A 138 7.95 19.22 14.15
C LEU A 138 6.83 18.26 14.59
N PHE A 139 6.11 18.51 15.68
CA PHE A 139 4.96 17.68 16.07
C PHE A 139 3.69 18.02 15.27
N ILE A 140 3.56 19.27 14.84
CA ILE A 140 2.37 19.73 14.12
C ILE A 140 2.40 19.25 12.68
N ILE A 141 3.58 19.24 12.05
CA ILE A 141 3.75 18.85 10.64
C ILE A 141 3.12 17.47 10.33
N PRO A 142 3.46 16.37 11.02
CA PRO A 142 2.89 15.06 10.71
C PRO A 142 1.37 15.03 10.91
N ILE A 143 0.86 15.78 11.89
CA ILE A 143 -0.58 15.90 12.13
C ILE A 143 -1.24 16.65 10.98
N VAL A 144 -0.65 17.74 10.50
CA VAL A 144 -1.18 18.51 9.37
C VAL A 144 -1.12 17.69 8.09
N ASP A 145 -0.02 16.99 7.81
CA ASP A 145 0.13 16.13 6.63
C ASP A 145 -0.86 14.97 6.65
N LEU A 146 -1.06 14.35 7.81
CA LEU A 146 -2.06 13.31 8.01
C LEU A 146 -3.47 13.88 7.84
N LEU A 147 -3.78 15.01 8.46
CA LEU A 147 -5.09 15.64 8.37
C LEU A 147 -5.39 16.14 6.95
N ALA A 148 -4.40 16.65 6.22
CA ALA A 148 -4.55 17.02 4.81
C ALA A 148 -4.93 15.79 3.99
N SER A 149 -4.18 14.69 4.17
CA SER A 149 -4.43 13.41 3.50
C SER A 149 -5.82 12.82 3.80
N LEU A 150 -6.33 13.04 5.02
CA LEU A 150 -7.66 12.57 5.45
C LEU A 150 -8.81 13.51 5.06
N LYS A 151 -8.63 14.83 5.15
CA LYS A 151 -9.71 15.82 4.99
C LYS A 151 -10.08 16.10 3.54
N VAL A 152 -9.19 15.85 2.57
CA VAL A 152 -9.52 16.09 1.15
C VAL A 152 -10.82 15.37 0.76
N ASP A 153 -11.16 14.21 1.33
CA ASP A 153 -12.42 13.50 1.02
C ASP A 153 -13.63 14.04 1.77
N ALA A 154 -13.45 14.52 3.00
CA ALA A 154 -14.54 15.18 3.71
C ALA A 154 -14.91 16.49 2.98
N ILE A 155 -13.90 17.25 2.57
CA ILE A 155 -14.07 18.49 1.82
C ILE A 155 -14.57 18.21 0.41
N ALA A 156 -14.02 17.24 -0.31
CA ALA A 156 -14.51 16.83 -1.62
C ALA A 156 -15.94 16.30 -1.53
N GLY A 157 -16.26 15.49 -0.53
CA GLY A 157 -17.61 14.98 -0.31
C GLY A 157 -18.62 16.08 -0.03
N VAL A 158 -18.27 17.06 0.81
CA VAL A 158 -19.08 18.26 1.06
C VAL A 158 -19.21 19.08 -0.22
N TYR A 159 -18.11 19.30 -0.95
CA TYR A 159 -18.10 20.04 -2.21
C TYR A 159 -18.96 19.36 -3.29
N TYR A 160 -18.83 18.04 -3.50
CA TYR A 160 -19.66 17.27 -4.42
C TYR A 160 -21.13 17.26 -4.00
N ALA A 161 -21.41 17.17 -2.70
CA ALA A 161 -22.78 17.29 -2.18
C ALA A 161 -23.36 18.68 -2.48
N ILE A 162 -22.58 19.75 -2.30
CA ILE A 162 -22.98 21.12 -2.65
C ILE A 162 -23.17 21.26 -4.17
N LYS A 163 -22.21 20.85 -4.99
CA LYS A 163 -22.27 20.90 -6.47
C LYS A 163 -23.49 20.14 -6.99
N LYS A 164 -23.75 18.93 -6.50
CA LYS A 164 -24.95 18.12 -6.82
C LYS A 164 -26.23 18.84 -6.41
N THR A 165 -26.26 19.46 -5.23
CA THR A 165 -27.42 20.23 -4.75
C THR A 165 -27.67 21.45 -5.66
N ILE A 166 -26.63 22.18 -6.06
CA ILE A 166 -26.72 23.31 -6.99
C ILE A 166 -27.24 22.85 -8.36
N LEU A 167 -26.75 21.72 -8.89
CA LEU A 167 -27.23 21.17 -10.16
C LEU A 167 -28.69 20.74 -10.10
N LEU A 168 -29.13 20.11 -9.01
CA LEU A 168 -30.54 19.77 -8.79
C LEU A 168 -31.42 21.01 -8.70
N ILE A 169 -30.94 22.08 -8.06
CA ILE A 169 -31.63 23.37 -8.02
C ILE A 169 -31.74 23.97 -9.44
N LYS A 170 -30.65 23.98 -10.21
CA LYS A 170 -30.66 24.48 -11.60
C LYS A 170 -31.64 23.70 -12.48
N HIS A 171 -31.67 22.36 -12.39
CA HIS A 171 -32.61 21.53 -13.14
C HIS A 171 -34.07 21.82 -12.75
N ARG A 172 -34.35 21.95 -11.44
CA ARG A 172 -35.69 22.28 -10.96
C ARG A 172 -36.15 23.68 -11.39
N ILE A 173 -35.24 24.64 -11.51
CA ILE A 173 -35.55 25.99 -12.04
C ILE A 173 -35.85 25.89 -13.55
N ALA A 174 -35.03 25.14 -14.31
CA ALA A 174 -35.26 24.93 -15.74
C ALA A 174 -36.62 24.27 -16.03
N ASP A 175 -36.98 23.23 -15.27
CA ASP A 175 -38.28 22.54 -15.38
C ASP A 175 -39.47 23.46 -15.06
N LYS A 176 -39.30 24.40 -14.11
CA LYS A 176 -40.34 25.38 -13.79
C LYS A 176 -40.52 26.39 -14.91
N ASN A 177 -39.44 26.78 -15.59
CA ASN A 177 -39.50 27.73 -16.70
C ASN A 177 -40.14 27.09 -17.94
N THR A 178 -39.79 25.86 -18.29
CA THR A 178 -40.42 25.14 -19.42
C THR A 178 -41.91 24.87 -19.18
N LYS A 179 -42.33 24.58 -17.94
CA LYS A 179 -43.77 24.47 -17.62
C LYS A 179 -44.53 25.80 -17.67
N LYS A 180 -43.85 26.92 -17.46
CA LYS A 180 -44.48 28.26 -17.52
C LYS A 180 -44.67 28.74 -18.97
N GLU A 181 -43.84 28.24 -19.88
CA GLU A 181 -43.88 28.57 -21.31
C GLU A 181 -44.71 27.60 -22.15
N ALA A 182 -45.20 26.48 -21.60
CA ALA A 182 -46.23 25.66 -22.23
C ALA A 182 -47.57 26.43 -22.19
N PRO A 183 -47.99 27.09 -23.28
CA PRO A 183 -49.16 27.96 -23.27
C PRO A 183 -50.42 27.10 -23.38
N ALA A 184 -51.52 27.67 -22.89
CA ALA A 184 -52.88 27.16 -23.01
C ALA A 184 -53.35 27.12 -24.49
N GLN A 185 -52.78 26.23 -25.30
CA GLN A 185 -53.18 26.01 -26.70
C GLN A 185 -54.19 24.87 -26.89
N THR A 186 -54.79 24.34 -25.83
CA THR A 186 -55.70 23.18 -25.93
C THR A 186 -57.19 23.53 -26.03
N GLU A 187 -57.59 24.77 -26.29
CA GLU A 187 -59.03 25.14 -26.34
C GLU A 187 -59.51 25.85 -27.62
N LEU A 188 -58.77 25.80 -28.73
CA LEU A 188 -59.24 26.43 -29.97
C LEU A 188 -58.89 25.65 -31.24
N SER A 189 -59.32 24.39 -31.34
CA SER A 189 -59.36 23.67 -32.62
C SER A 189 -60.40 22.55 -32.63
N ASP A 190 -61.63 22.88 -32.23
CA ASP A 190 -62.83 22.26 -32.80
C ASP A 190 -63.45 23.31 -33.74
N VAL A 191 -63.89 22.90 -34.94
CA VAL A 191 -64.47 23.70 -36.03
C VAL A 191 -63.49 24.14 -37.14
N GLN A 192 -63.24 23.24 -38.10
CA GLN A 192 -63.37 23.45 -39.57
C GLN A 192 -62.97 22.15 -40.29
N LEU A 193 -63.94 21.38 -40.80
CA LEU A 193 -64.44 21.36 -42.19
C LEU A 193 -63.52 20.67 -43.22
N GLN A 194 -63.90 19.43 -43.53
CA GLN A 194 -64.11 18.79 -44.85
C GLN A 194 -63.27 19.17 -46.10
N SER A 195 -62.98 18.10 -46.86
CA SER A 195 -62.64 18.02 -48.31
C SER A 195 -61.20 18.44 -48.66
N SER A 196 -60.45 17.82 -49.58
CA SER A 196 -60.76 16.96 -50.72
C SER A 196 -59.50 16.19 -51.21
N SER A 197 -59.72 14.97 -51.69
CA SER A 197 -59.03 14.20 -52.75
C SER A 197 -57.73 14.69 -53.45
N SER A 198 -56.67 13.84 -53.37
CA SER A 198 -55.90 13.19 -54.48
C SER A 198 -55.05 14.03 -55.48
N PRO A 199 -54.23 13.46 -56.41
CA PRO A 199 -52.90 12.83 -56.21
C PRO A 199 -51.78 13.29 -57.21
N HIS A 200 -50.57 12.70 -57.08
CA HIS A 200 -49.43 12.63 -58.04
C HIS A 200 -48.55 13.87 -58.31
N HIS A 201 -47.22 13.73 -58.15
CA HIS A 201 -46.25 13.84 -59.25
C HIS A 201 -44.82 13.39 -58.86
N LEU A 202 -44.22 12.62 -59.78
CA LEU A 202 -42.83 12.12 -59.79
C LEU A 202 -41.79 13.26 -59.90
N VAL A 203 -40.62 13.06 -59.30
CA VAL A 203 -39.39 13.84 -59.55
C VAL A 203 -38.23 12.87 -59.92
N PRO A 204 -37.54 13.06 -61.05
CA PRO A 204 -36.33 12.31 -61.41
C PRO A 204 -35.03 13.08 -61.08
N PRO A 205 -33.84 12.45 -61.20
CA PRO A 205 -32.58 12.97 -60.70
C PRO A 205 -31.84 13.83 -61.74
N ILE A 206 -31.08 14.82 -61.27
CA ILE A 206 -30.17 15.62 -62.09
C ILE A 206 -28.74 15.10 -61.91
N GLN A 207 -28.20 14.54 -63.00
CA GLN A 207 -26.76 14.45 -63.25
C GLN A 207 -26.30 15.76 -63.90
N ASN A 208 -25.12 16.27 -63.54
CA ASN A 208 -24.33 17.01 -64.51
C ASN A 208 -22.82 16.95 -64.24
N LEU A 209 -22.10 16.81 -65.35
CA LEU A 209 -20.69 16.55 -65.55
C LEU A 209 -19.83 17.83 -65.69
N ASN A 210 -18.51 17.63 -65.54
CA ASN A 210 -17.35 18.26 -66.23
C ASN A 210 -16.72 19.58 -65.72
N SER A 211 -15.45 19.50 -65.34
CA SER A 211 -14.27 20.03 -66.08
C SER A 211 -12.99 19.72 -65.27
N VAL A 212 -12.05 18.90 -65.74
CA VAL A 212 -10.91 19.16 -66.66
C VAL A 212 -9.85 20.11 -66.09
N GLY A 213 -8.63 19.59 -65.90
CA GLY A 213 -7.40 20.35 -65.65
C GLY A 213 -6.23 19.44 -65.30
N SER A 214 -5.47 19.01 -66.32
CA SER A 214 -4.25 18.22 -66.24
C SER A 214 -3.00 19.10 -66.10
N THR A 215 -1.95 18.61 -65.42
CA THR A 215 -0.55 18.70 -65.86
C THR A 215 0.29 17.62 -65.16
N THR A 216 1.19 17.06 -65.95
CA THR A 216 2.01 15.83 -65.81
C THR A 216 3.39 16.11 -65.15
N PRO A 217 4.47 15.31 -65.37
CA PRO A 217 4.90 14.25 -64.45
C PRO A 217 6.40 14.35 -64.07
N GLU A 218 6.90 13.52 -63.13
CA GLU A 218 8.33 13.22 -63.12
C GLU A 218 8.66 11.80 -62.60
N HIS A 219 9.78 11.30 -63.11
CA HIS A 219 10.19 9.91 -63.29
C HIS A 219 11.08 9.35 -62.17
N SER A 220 10.82 8.08 -61.79
CA SER A 220 11.79 6.96 -61.57
C SER A 220 12.89 7.05 -60.48
N PRO A 221 13.60 5.93 -60.12
CA PRO A 221 13.34 4.51 -60.36
C PRO A 221 13.47 3.58 -59.12
N ARG A 222 13.09 2.34 -59.43
CA ARG A 222 13.10 1.03 -58.76
C ARG A 222 14.49 0.37 -58.66
N LEU A 223 14.73 -0.45 -57.61
CA LEU A 223 15.46 -1.76 -57.51
C LEU A 223 15.92 -1.94 -56.04
N THR A 224 15.93 -3.09 -55.34
CA THR A 224 16.03 -4.53 -55.68
C THR A 224 15.52 -5.41 -54.52
N ASP A 225 15.10 -6.62 -54.88
CA ASP A 225 14.87 -7.83 -54.05
C ASP A 225 16.01 -8.22 -53.09
N ILE A 226 15.69 -9.02 -52.05
CA ILE A 226 16.31 -10.34 -51.74
C ILE A 226 15.56 -11.07 -50.57
N THR A 227 14.94 -12.19 -50.95
CA THR A 227 14.67 -13.49 -50.25
C THR A 227 13.75 -13.64 -49.02
N PRO A 228 13.04 -14.80 -48.92
CA PRO A 228 12.10 -15.12 -47.85
C PRO A 228 12.76 -15.92 -46.71
N ARG A 229 12.24 -15.77 -45.49
CA ARG A 229 12.53 -16.67 -44.37
C ARG A 229 11.23 -17.18 -43.79
N ASP A 230 11.02 -18.48 -43.96
CA ASP A 230 10.01 -19.28 -43.29
C ASP A 230 10.13 -19.13 -41.77
N ASN A 231 9.00 -18.98 -41.09
CA ASN A 231 8.77 -19.49 -39.75
C ASN A 231 7.26 -19.62 -39.50
N ASN A 232 6.80 -20.86 -39.60
CA ASN A 232 5.55 -21.34 -39.04
C ASN A 232 5.48 -20.95 -37.56
N THR A 233 4.52 -20.11 -37.19
CA THR A 233 4.01 -20.07 -35.82
C THR A 233 2.49 -20.10 -35.90
N GLN A 234 1.99 -21.26 -35.51
CA GLN A 234 0.60 -21.67 -35.45
C GLN A 234 -0.20 -20.71 -34.56
N THR A 235 -1.19 -20.07 -35.17
CA THR A 235 -2.20 -19.24 -34.51
C THR A 235 -3.25 -20.15 -33.86
N ASP A 236 -3.26 -20.21 -32.52
CA ASP A 236 -4.38 -20.77 -31.77
C ASP A 236 -5.45 -19.69 -31.60
N ASP A 237 -6.48 -19.76 -32.45
CA ASP A 237 -7.71 -18.98 -32.36
C ASP A 237 -8.56 -19.45 -31.17
N LEU A 238 -8.45 -18.76 -30.04
CA LEU A 238 -9.37 -18.89 -28.91
C LEU A 238 -10.63 -18.04 -29.15
N ASN A 239 -11.53 -18.58 -29.96
CA ASN A 239 -12.92 -18.12 -30.06
C ASN A 239 -13.62 -18.33 -28.71
N THR A 240 -13.75 -17.25 -27.93
CA THR A 240 -14.63 -17.19 -26.75
C THR A 240 -16.05 -16.93 -27.24
N SER A 241 -16.82 -18.01 -27.41
CA SER A 241 -18.27 -17.94 -27.61
C SER A 241 -18.94 -17.45 -26.33
N VAL A 242 -19.34 -16.18 -26.32
CA VAL A 242 -20.24 -15.62 -25.33
C VAL A 242 -21.63 -16.20 -25.60
N THR A 243 -22.07 -17.14 -24.76
CA THR A 243 -23.44 -17.62 -24.75
C THR A 243 -24.35 -16.56 -24.13
N ASN A 244 -25.18 -15.94 -24.97
CA ASN A 244 -26.30 -15.12 -24.50
C ASN A 244 -27.33 -16.03 -23.83
N TYR A 245 -27.62 -15.77 -22.56
CA TYR A 245 -28.78 -16.31 -21.88
C TYR A 245 -30.02 -15.51 -22.32
N ASP A 246 -30.93 -16.16 -23.03
CA ASP A 246 -32.28 -15.66 -23.28
C ASP A 246 -33.04 -15.56 -21.96
N LEU A 247 -33.46 -14.34 -21.62
CA LEU A 247 -34.39 -14.06 -20.53
C LEU A 247 -35.73 -13.67 -21.17
N GLU A 248 -36.61 -14.67 -21.34
CA GLU A 248 -38.00 -14.43 -21.70
C GLU A 248 -38.68 -13.59 -20.60
N GLN A 249 -39.05 -12.35 -20.93
CA GLN A 249 -39.97 -11.55 -20.13
C GLN A 249 -41.32 -11.48 -20.83
N HIS A 250 -42.32 -12.07 -20.19
CA HIS A 250 -43.72 -11.97 -20.56
C HIS A 250 -44.23 -10.53 -20.46
N THR A 251 -44.80 -10.07 -21.57
CA THR A 251 -45.56 -8.85 -21.79
C THR A 251 -46.82 -8.78 -20.93
N PHE A 252 -47.03 -7.67 -20.19
CA PHE A 252 -48.37 -7.20 -19.83
C PHE A 252 -48.41 -5.66 -19.62
N LEU A 253 -49.29 -5.01 -20.39
CA LEU A 253 -49.70 -3.58 -20.41
C LEU A 253 -48.65 -2.47 -20.67
N GLY A 254 -48.45 -2.15 -21.95
CA GLY A 254 -49.24 -1.08 -22.60
C GLY A 254 -49.17 0.37 -22.09
N VAL A 255 -48.00 0.93 -21.77
CA VAL A 255 -47.77 2.39 -21.88
C VAL A 255 -46.39 2.65 -22.49
N LYS A 256 -46.36 3.02 -23.78
CA LYS A 256 -45.15 3.49 -24.48
C LYS A 256 -44.81 4.90 -24.03
N LEU A 257 -44.09 5.03 -22.91
CA LEU A 257 -43.26 6.21 -22.67
C LEU A 257 -41.95 6.00 -23.45
N HIS A 258 -41.71 6.85 -24.45
CA HIS A 258 -40.48 6.88 -25.23
C HIS A 258 -39.33 7.36 -24.33
N LYS A 259 -38.79 6.45 -23.53
CA LYS A 259 -37.64 6.67 -22.65
C LYS A 259 -36.41 6.59 -23.53
N SER A 260 -35.74 7.72 -23.77
CA SER A 260 -34.56 7.79 -24.64
C SER A 260 -33.51 6.77 -24.21
N GLU A 261 -33.25 5.78 -25.05
CA GLU A 261 -32.28 4.71 -24.81
C GLU A 261 -30.81 5.17 -24.90
N HIS A 262 -30.56 6.46 -25.17
CA HIS A 262 -29.22 7.03 -25.30
C HIS A 262 -28.44 7.19 -23.98
N HIS A 263 -28.94 6.73 -22.83
CA HIS A 263 -28.23 6.85 -21.54
C HIS A 263 -27.73 5.53 -20.94
N LYS A 264 -27.89 4.40 -21.63
CA LYS A 264 -27.51 3.09 -21.07
C LYS A 264 -26.12 2.60 -21.48
N TYR A 265 -25.47 3.24 -22.45
CA TYR A 265 -24.15 2.85 -22.95
C TYR A 265 -22.97 3.47 -22.19
N ASP A 266 -23.14 4.60 -21.48
CA ASP A 266 -22.03 5.27 -20.79
C ASP A 266 -21.70 4.71 -19.39
N VAL A 267 -22.67 4.10 -18.70
CA VAL A 267 -22.47 3.67 -17.30
C VAL A 267 -21.50 2.49 -17.16
N LYS A 268 -21.30 1.69 -18.21
CA LYS A 268 -20.37 0.55 -18.17
C LYS A 268 -18.90 0.94 -18.26
N LYS A 269 -18.57 2.12 -18.82
CA LYS A 269 -17.18 2.50 -19.08
C LYS A 269 -16.49 3.09 -17.84
N HIS A 270 -17.22 3.85 -17.02
CA HIS A 270 -16.67 4.40 -15.77
C HIS A 270 -16.30 3.34 -14.72
N GLY A 271 -16.98 2.19 -14.70
CA GLY A 271 -16.67 1.13 -13.73
C GLY A 271 -15.29 0.50 -13.90
N SER A 272 -14.80 0.36 -15.15
CA SER A 272 -13.51 -0.27 -15.40
C SER A 272 -12.32 0.59 -14.99
N PHE A 273 -12.46 1.92 -15.01
CA PHE A 273 -11.36 2.82 -14.67
C PHE A 273 -11.08 2.85 -13.17
N GLU A 274 -12.12 3.03 -12.34
CA GLU A 274 -11.96 3.00 -10.88
C GLU A 274 -11.41 1.65 -10.40
N GLU A 275 -11.90 0.55 -10.97
CA GLU A 275 -11.44 -0.81 -10.62
C GLU A 275 -9.93 -0.99 -10.89
N HIS A 276 -9.45 -0.56 -12.06
CA HIS A 276 -8.04 -0.64 -12.40
C HIS A 276 -7.15 0.23 -11.50
N HIS A 277 -7.57 1.46 -11.19
CA HIS A 277 -6.85 2.34 -10.28
C HIS A 277 -6.71 1.72 -8.88
N HIS A 278 -7.77 1.11 -8.37
CA HIS A 278 -7.75 0.44 -7.07
C HIS A 278 -6.86 -0.80 -7.05
N GLU A 279 -6.77 -1.54 -8.16
CA GLU A 279 -5.89 -2.69 -8.31
C GLU A 279 -4.41 -2.29 -8.26
N VAL A 280 -4.00 -1.31 -9.07
CA VAL A 280 -2.62 -0.80 -9.09
C VAL A 280 -2.22 -0.24 -7.72
N LEU A 281 -3.12 0.50 -7.07
CA LEU A 281 -2.90 1.00 -5.71
C LEU A 281 -2.67 -0.15 -4.73
N LEU A 282 -3.52 -1.18 -4.79
CA LEU A 282 -3.44 -2.35 -3.91
C LEU A 282 -2.12 -3.10 -4.09
N GLU A 283 -1.64 -3.28 -5.32
CA GLU A 283 -0.35 -3.90 -5.61
C GLU A 283 0.82 -3.13 -5.00
N ARG A 284 0.85 -1.80 -5.17
CA ARG A 284 1.90 -0.95 -4.58
C ARG A 284 1.93 -1.04 -3.06
N VAL A 285 0.77 -1.08 -2.43
CA VAL A 285 0.65 -1.23 -0.98
C VAL A 285 1.18 -2.59 -0.53
N LYS A 286 0.90 -3.67 -1.28
CA LYS A 286 1.45 -5.00 -1.01
C LYS A 286 2.97 -4.99 -1.10
N TYR A 287 3.55 -4.50 -2.20
CA TYR A 287 5.00 -4.44 -2.37
C TYR A 287 5.70 -3.61 -1.30
N PHE A 288 5.13 -2.45 -0.95
CA PHE A 288 5.68 -1.62 0.12
C PHE A 288 5.64 -2.33 1.47
N SER A 289 4.53 -3.02 1.77
CA SER A 289 4.40 -3.79 3.01
C SER A 289 5.44 -4.91 3.08
N ASP A 290 5.59 -5.70 2.01
CA ASP A 290 6.57 -6.78 1.91
C ASP A 290 8.01 -6.26 2.12
N ALA A 291 8.34 -5.12 1.51
CA ALA A 291 9.65 -4.49 1.68
C ALA A 291 9.91 -4.09 3.13
N VAL A 292 8.92 -3.48 3.81
CA VAL A 292 9.06 -3.12 5.23
C VAL A 292 9.27 -4.36 6.09
N PHE A 293 8.46 -5.42 5.92
CA PHE A 293 8.64 -6.67 6.66
C PHE A 293 10.02 -7.28 6.45
N GLY A 294 10.50 -7.30 5.19
CA GLY A 294 11.85 -7.77 4.87
C GLY A 294 12.94 -6.97 5.59
N ILE A 295 12.88 -5.64 5.53
CA ILE A 295 13.84 -4.74 6.21
C ILE A 295 13.84 -4.98 7.72
N VAL A 296 12.66 -5.12 8.35
CA VAL A 296 12.56 -5.35 9.80
C VAL A 296 13.25 -6.66 10.19
N ILE A 297 13.02 -7.74 9.45
CA ILE A 297 13.69 -9.03 9.69
C ILE A 297 15.21 -8.91 9.50
N THR A 298 15.66 -8.20 8.46
CA THR A 298 17.10 -7.97 8.24
C THR A 298 17.73 -7.14 9.36
N ILE A 299 17.06 -6.10 9.86
CA ILE A 299 17.57 -5.31 11.00
C ILE A 299 17.70 -6.17 12.26
N LEU A 300 16.77 -7.09 12.51
CA LEU A 300 16.90 -8.04 13.62
C LEU A 300 18.10 -8.96 13.45
N LEU A 301 18.35 -9.43 12.22
CA LEU A 301 19.49 -10.29 11.91
C LEU A 301 20.81 -9.54 12.14
N LEU A 302 20.89 -8.27 11.72
CA LEU A 302 22.07 -7.42 11.91
C LEU A 302 22.40 -7.13 13.38
N LYS A 303 21.46 -7.36 14.31
CA LYS A 303 21.70 -7.22 15.75
C LYS A 303 22.33 -8.44 16.40
N LEU A 304 22.40 -9.57 15.69
CA LEU A 304 23.18 -10.72 16.17
C LEU A 304 24.67 -10.41 15.99
N HIS A 305 25.37 -10.26 17.10
CA HIS A 305 26.81 -10.00 17.09
C HIS A 305 27.56 -11.31 16.88
N ALA A 306 28.76 -11.26 16.33
CA ALA A 306 29.66 -12.41 16.40
C ALA A 306 30.09 -12.61 17.87
N PRO A 307 30.24 -13.87 18.34
CA PRO A 307 30.77 -14.12 19.68
C PRO A 307 32.15 -13.47 19.80
N HIS A 308 32.38 -12.76 20.91
CA HIS A 308 33.69 -12.17 21.18
C HIS A 308 34.68 -13.28 21.56
N VAL A 309 35.33 -13.87 20.56
CA VAL A 309 36.46 -14.76 20.79
C VAL A 309 37.66 -13.86 21.10
N PRO A 310 38.32 -13.97 22.27
CA PRO A 310 39.59 -13.30 22.50
C PRO A 310 40.48 -13.58 21.30
N SER A 311 40.94 -12.54 20.62
CA SER A 311 41.84 -12.72 19.48
C SER A 311 42.99 -13.58 19.98
N LEU A 312 43.06 -14.84 19.51
CA LEU A 312 44.21 -15.69 19.75
C LEU A 312 45.36 -14.85 19.30
N GLY A 313 46.18 -14.39 20.26
CA GLY A 313 47.18 -13.38 20.02
C GLY A 313 47.90 -13.77 18.75
N VAL A 314 47.68 -13.00 17.68
CA VAL A 314 48.73 -12.78 16.71
C VAL A 314 49.78 -12.15 17.59
N ALA A 315 50.66 -13.00 18.12
CA ALA A 315 51.89 -12.60 18.74
C ALA A 315 52.60 -11.84 17.62
N HIS A 316 52.25 -10.57 17.45
CA HIS A 316 53.18 -9.60 16.97
C HIS A 316 54.32 -9.76 17.93
N SER A 317 55.35 -10.49 17.46
CA SER A 317 56.71 -10.51 17.96
C SER A 317 57.12 -9.06 18.15
N SER A 318 56.66 -8.49 19.24
CA SER A 318 57.21 -7.32 19.86
C SER A 318 58.50 -7.87 20.38
N LEU A 319 59.51 -7.81 19.52
CA LEU A 319 60.91 -8.03 19.82
C LEU A 319 61.14 -7.46 21.22
N VAL A 320 61.22 -8.39 22.17
CA VAL A 320 61.69 -8.13 23.52
C VAL A 320 63.13 -7.70 23.33
N THR A 321 63.35 -6.39 23.20
CA THR A 321 64.61 -5.81 23.56
C THR A 321 64.72 -6.02 25.06
N ASN A 322 65.47 -7.07 25.40
CA ASN A 322 66.06 -7.27 26.72
C ASN A 322 66.51 -5.91 27.25
N ASP A 323 65.99 -5.51 28.42
CA ASP A 323 66.81 -4.97 29.50
C ASP A 323 65.93 -4.59 30.69
N THR A 324 66.08 -5.35 31.77
CA THR A 324 66.31 -4.90 33.15
C THR A 324 65.50 -5.73 34.15
N ILE A 325 66.24 -6.64 34.75
CA ILE A 325 65.87 -7.51 35.86
C ILE A 325 65.75 -6.66 37.13
N THR A 326 64.57 -6.63 37.75
CA THR A 326 64.46 -6.43 39.21
C THR A 326 63.39 -7.34 39.79
N ASN A 327 63.86 -8.31 40.55
CA ASN A 327 63.09 -9.31 41.30
C ASN A 327 62.33 -8.65 42.45
N THR A 328 60.99 -8.79 42.46
CA THR A 328 60.23 -8.85 43.71
C THR A 328 59.06 -9.81 43.58
N THR A 329 59.06 -10.76 44.49
CA THR A 329 58.19 -11.92 44.62
C THR A 329 56.81 -11.56 45.17
N SER A 330 55.75 -11.75 44.38
CA SER A 330 54.40 -12.03 44.88
C SER A 330 53.70 -13.01 43.93
N SER A 331 53.27 -14.12 44.51
CA SER A 331 53.09 -15.44 43.88
C SER A 331 51.61 -15.77 43.73
N GLU A 332 50.92 -15.24 42.72
CA GLU A 332 49.56 -15.72 42.40
C GLU A 332 49.08 -15.53 40.94
N ASP A 333 49.81 -14.83 40.05
CA ASP A 333 49.31 -14.47 38.71
C ASP A 333 49.79 -15.34 37.52
N ASN A 334 50.40 -16.51 37.75
CA ASN A 334 51.04 -17.30 36.68
C ASN A 334 50.19 -18.43 36.05
N VAL A 335 48.86 -18.44 36.20
CA VAL A 335 48.01 -19.55 35.68
C VAL A 335 47.61 -19.38 34.20
N LEU A 336 47.94 -18.26 33.55
CA LEU A 336 47.42 -17.94 32.20
C LEU A 336 48.36 -18.17 31.00
N THR A 337 49.57 -18.71 31.18
CA THR A 337 50.60 -18.65 30.10
C THR A 337 51.15 -20.00 29.62
N ASN A 338 50.32 -21.02 29.35
CA ASN A 338 50.81 -22.16 28.54
C ASN A 338 49.76 -23.01 27.80
N CYS A 339 48.74 -22.39 27.20
CA CYS A 339 47.88 -23.11 26.25
C CYS A 339 48.48 -23.07 24.84
N ASN A 340 49.54 -23.85 24.60
CA ASN A 340 50.04 -24.15 23.26
C ASN A 340 49.19 -25.21 22.53
N ASP A 341 48.10 -25.66 23.15
CA ASP A 341 47.20 -26.65 22.58
C ASP A 341 46.23 -25.99 21.58
N PRO A 342 46.25 -26.33 20.28
CA PRO A 342 45.32 -25.79 19.30
C PRO A 342 43.85 -26.15 19.61
N LEU A 343 43.63 -27.16 20.46
CA LEU A 343 42.32 -27.55 21.00
C LEU A 343 41.75 -26.56 22.02
N CYS A 344 42.58 -25.68 22.59
CA CYS A 344 42.10 -24.68 23.54
C CYS A 344 41.19 -23.65 22.84
N GLY A 345 41.53 -23.23 21.62
CA GLY A 345 40.73 -22.29 20.83
C GLY A 345 39.35 -22.82 20.42
N THR A 346 39.21 -24.13 20.15
CA THR A 346 37.93 -24.74 19.76
C THR A 346 36.93 -24.77 20.92
N ASN A 347 37.39 -25.00 22.14
CA ASN A 347 36.52 -25.02 23.32
C ASN A 347 36.00 -23.61 23.63
N TYR A 348 36.84 -22.57 23.51
CA TYR A 348 36.40 -21.19 23.69
C TYR A 348 35.34 -20.76 22.69
N LEU A 349 35.44 -21.16 21.41
CA LEU A 349 34.41 -20.83 20.42
C LEU A 349 33.08 -21.53 20.74
N ILE A 350 33.11 -22.81 21.12
CA ILE A 350 31.90 -23.56 21.49
C ILE A 350 31.27 -22.94 22.74
N ASP A 351 32.06 -22.60 23.75
CA ASP A 351 31.58 -21.95 24.98
C ASP A 351 30.99 -20.56 24.69
N ALA A 352 31.63 -19.78 23.81
CA ALA A 352 31.11 -18.48 23.38
C ALA A 352 29.80 -18.62 22.58
N LEU A 353 29.70 -19.60 21.67
CA LEU A 353 28.47 -19.90 20.94
C LEU A 353 27.35 -20.41 21.86
N ASN A 354 27.69 -21.24 22.86
CA ASN A 354 26.76 -21.70 23.87
C ASN A 354 26.23 -20.53 24.72
N GLY A 355 27.08 -19.54 25.02
CA GLY A 355 26.68 -18.29 25.67
C GLY A 355 25.66 -17.47 24.88
N MET A 356 25.62 -17.62 23.55
CA MET A 356 24.71 -16.88 22.65
C MET A 356 23.39 -17.61 22.33
N GLN A 357 23.16 -18.81 22.86
CA GLN A 357 21.95 -19.60 22.53
C GLN A 357 20.65 -18.86 22.82
N SER A 358 20.60 -18.09 23.92
CA SER A 358 19.45 -17.28 24.30
C SER A 358 19.16 -16.17 23.28
N GLU A 359 20.19 -15.53 22.72
CA GLU A 359 20.07 -14.52 21.67
C GLU A 359 19.55 -15.13 20.37
N PHE A 360 20.10 -16.27 19.94
CA PHE A 360 19.62 -16.98 18.74
C PHE A 360 18.16 -17.42 18.89
N PHE A 361 17.79 -17.91 20.07
CA PHE A 361 16.42 -18.32 20.35
C PHE A 361 15.45 -17.13 20.34
N ALA A 362 15.81 -16.02 20.99
CA ALA A 362 15.03 -14.79 20.98
C ALA A 362 14.86 -14.23 19.55
N PHE A 363 15.92 -14.28 18.75
CA PHE A 363 15.87 -13.92 17.34
C PHE A 363 14.91 -14.82 16.56
N ALA A 364 15.04 -16.15 16.67
CA ALA A 364 14.19 -17.10 15.95
C ALA A 364 12.69 -16.92 16.29
N ILE A 365 12.36 -16.71 17.56
CA ILE A 365 10.98 -16.41 17.99
C ILE A 365 10.50 -15.10 17.36
N THR A 366 11.31 -14.05 17.40
CA THR A 366 10.93 -12.75 16.85
C THR A 366 10.65 -12.84 15.35
N VAL A 367 11.51 -13.53 14.60
CA VAL A 367 11.33 -13.78 13.17
C VAL A 367 10.05 -14.59 12.92
N ALA A 368 9.78 -15.62 13.72
CA ALA A 368 8.55 -16.40 13.60
C ALA A 368 7.29 -15.55 13.84
N VAL A 369 7.31 -14.68 14.86
CA VAL A 369 6.19 -13.75 15.14
C VAL A 369 5.97 -12.78 13.99
N ILE A 370 7.02 -12.13 13.49
CA ILE A 370 6.92 -11.18 12.36
C ILE A 370 6.47 -11.89 11.08
N GLY A 371 7.01 -13.08 10.80
CA GLY A 371 6.62 -13.88 9.64
C GLY A 371 5.14 -14.29 9.68
N SER A 372 4.60 -14.60 10.87
CA SER A 372 3.18 -14.87 11.06
C SER A 372 2.31 -13.64 10.79
N ILE A 373 2.71 -12.47 11.30
CA ILE A 373 2.02 -11.19 11.03
C ILE A 373 2.00 -10.90 9.52
N TRP A 374 3.16 -11.04 8.86
CA TRP A 374 3.28 -10.85 7.41
C TRP A 374 2.37 -11.80 6.61
N ARG A 375 2.33 -13.08 6.97
CA ARG A 375 1.45 -14.06 6.29
C ARG A 375 -0.03 -13.68 6.42
N ARG A 376 -0.47 -13.25 7.61
CA ARG A 376 -1.84 -12.77 7.82
C ARG A 376 -2.12 -11.52 7.01
N HIS A 377 -1.19 -10.58 7.02
CA HIS A 377 -1.27 -9.36 6.24
C HIS A 377 -1.49 -9.68 4.75
N ILE A 378 -0.65 -10.51 4.15
CA ILE A 378 -0.81 -10.96 2.75
C ILE A 378 -2.20 -11.58 2.53
N SER A 379 -2.61 -12.50 3.40
CA SER A 379 -3.90 -13.20 3.28
C SER A 379 -5.08 -12.22 3.27
N CYS A 380 -4.99 -11.13 4.05
CA CYS A 380 -6.00 -10.09 4.09
C CYS A 380 -6.02 -9.24 2.83
N PHE A 381 -4.83 -8.87 2.32
CA PHE A 381 -4.69 -8.10 1.09
C PHE A 381 -5.06 -8.91 -0.17
N GLN A 382 -4.95 -10.24 -0.15
CA GLN A 382 -5.46 -11.11 -1.23
C GLN A 382 -6.99 -11.12 -1.33
N GLY A 383 -7.69 -10.85 -0.22
CA GLY A 383 -9.15 -10.79 -0.19
C GLY A 383 -9.74 -9.43 -0.59
N LEU A 384 -8.92 -8.39 -0.70
CA LEU A 384 -9.38 -7.06 -1.06
C LEU A 384 -9.47 -6.90 -2.59
N LYS A 385 -10.63 -6.38 -3.03
CA LYS A 385 -10.80 -5.86 -4.41
C LYS A 385 -10.43 -4.39 -4.52
N HIS A 386 -10.66 -3.63 -3.44
CA HIS A 386 -10.45 -2.19 -3.42
C HIS A 386 -9.66 -1.80 -2.19
N CYS A 387 -8.64 -0.95 -2.38
CA CYS A 387 -7.94 -0.29 -1.29
C CYS A 387 -8.58 1.08 -1.06
N ASN A 388 -9.21 1.28 0.09
CA ASN A 388 -9.68 2.61 0.52
C ASN A 388 -8.61 3.28 1.40
N ARG A 389 -8.74 4.59 1.62
CA ARG A 389 -7.75 5.35 2.41
C ARG A 389 -7.67 4.91 3.87
N LEU A 390 -8.78 4.49 4.45
CA LEU A 390 -8.78 3.99 5.83
C LEU A 390 -7.94 2.71 5.91
N VAL A 391 -8.11 1.76 4.99
CA VAL A 391 -7.27 0.56 4.87
C VAL A 391 -5.80 0.94 4.68
N LEU A 392 -5.51 1.97 3.88
CA LEU A 392 -4.16 2.46 3.65
C LEU A 392 -3.52 3.05 4.93
N LEU A 393 -4.24 3.91 5.64
CA LEU A 393 -3.83 4.49 6.93
C LEU A 393 -3.56 3.38 7.94
N LEU A 394 -4.51 2.46 8.05
CA LEU A 394 -4.45 1.31 8.92
C LEU A 394 -3.26 0.41 8.61
N ASN A 395 -3.05 0.10 7.33
CA ASN A 395 -1.88 -0.64 6.86
C ASN A 395 -0.59 0.02 7.33
N PHE A 396 -0.50 1.33 7.16
CA PHE A 396 0.68 2.06 7.56
C PHE A 396 0.90 2.04 9.08
N LEU A 397 -0.16 2.16 9.89
CA LEU A 397 -0.04 2.04 11.34
C LEU A 397 0.53 0.67 11.75
N VAL A 398 0.16 -0.41 11.06
CA VAL A 398 0.76 -1.74 11.26
C VAL A 398 2.23 -1.75 10.87
N LEU A 399 2.55 -1.27 9.67
CA LEU A 399 3.94 -1.26 9.20
C LEU A 399 4.85 -0.41 10.10
N SER A 400 4.35 0.74 10.56
CA SER A 400 5.03 1.61 11.52
C SER A 400 5.32 0.85 12.80
N ALA A 401 4.30 0.25 13.40
CA ALA A 401 4.46 -0.46 14.64
C ALA A 401 5.33 -1.72 14.46
N CYS A 402 5.38 -2.32 13.26
CA CYS A 402 6.27 -3.42 12.93
C CYS A 402 7.72 -2.95 12.84
N ALA A 403 7.95 -1.79 12.20
CA ALA A 403 9.26 -1.16 12.10
C ALA A 403 9.88 -0.80 13.46
N PHE A 404 9.05 -0.62 14.50
CA PHE A 404 9.53 -0.37 15.85
C PHE A 404 9.91 -1.63 16.65
N ILE A 405 9.55 -2.84 16.20
CA ILE A 405 9.85 -4.10 16.90
C ILE A 405 11.36 -4.26 17.21
N PRO A 406 12.29 -4.03 16.25
CA PRO A 406 13.72 -4.18 16.53
C PRO A 406 14.23 -3.21 17.59
N TYR A 407 13.63 -2.02 17.68
CA TYR A 407 13.96 -1.05 18.72
C TYR A 407 13.47 -1.52 20.09
N ALA A 408 12.21 -1.95 20.20
CA ALA A 408 11.65 -2.47 21.45
C ALA A 408 12.47 -3.63 22.02
N ILE A 409 12.97 -4.53 21.14
CA ILE A 409 13.82 -5.65 21.54
C ILE A 409 15.19 -5.18 22.02
N ALA A 410 15.85 -4.26 21.31
CA ALA A 410 17.15 -3.75 21.78
C ALA A 410 17.02 -2.98 23.09
N LEU A 411 15.93 -2.24 23.27
CA LEU A 411 15.64 -1.55 24.52
C LEU A 411 15.48 -2.53 25.68
N TRP A 412 14.81 -3.66 25.43
CA TRP A 412 14.67 -4.75 26.41
C TRP A 412 16.02 -5.30 26.86
N PHE A 413 16.93 -5.59 25.92
CA PHE A 413 18.27 -6.05 26.24
C PHE A 413 19.13 -4.99 26.96
N ALA A 414 19.05 -3.73 26.53
CA ALA A 414 19.91 -2.66 27.02
C ALA A 414 19.61 -2.26 28.48
N LEU A 415 18.33 -2.25 28.88
CA LEU A 415 17.95 -1.69 30.17
C LEU A 415 18.05 -2.67 31.33
N ASN A 416 18.17 -3.99 31.08
CA ASN A 416 18.20 -5.06 32.10
C ASN A 416 17.11 -4.93 33.19
N LEU A 417 16.05 -4.16 32.90
CA LEU A 417 14.92 -3.90 33.78
C LEU A 417 14.03 -5.16 33.83
N PRO A 418 13.14 -5.31 34.83
CA PRO A 418 12.05 -6.32 34.83
C PRO A 418 10.99 -5.98 33.76
N SER A 419 11.43 -5.84 32.51
CA SER A 419 10.89 -5.01 31.41
C SER A 419 10.18 -5.81 30.33
N SER A 420 9.70 -6.99 30.69
CA SER A 420 8.64 -7.66 29.95
C SER A 420 7.43 -6.72 29.74
N PHE A 421 7.22 -5.70 30.57
CA PHE A 421 6.17 -4.68 30.39
C PHE A 421 6.31 -3.88 29.09
N ILE A 422 7.52 -3.41 28.74
CA ILE A 422 7.70 -2.56 27.55
C ILE A 422 7.47 -3.41 26.29
N VAL A 423 8.03 -4.61 26.25
CA VAL A 423 7.86 -5.54 25.13
C VAL A 423 6.41 -6.01 25.03
N SER A 424 5.78 -6.41 26.13
CA SER A 424 4.38 -6.87 26.15
C SER A 424 3.40 -5.72 25.86
N SER A 425 3.66 -4.49 26.32
CA SER A 425 2.84 -3.32 26.00
C SER A 425 2.98 -2.94 24.52
N PHE A 426 4.19 -3.01 23.97
CA PHE A 426 4.42 -2.75 22.55
C PHE A 426 3.69 -3.77 21.66
N ILE A 427 3.82 -5.06 22.00
CA ILE A 427 3.17 -6.15 21.28
C ILE A 427 1.63 -6.14 21.47
N ALA A 428 1.12 -5.72 22.64
CA ALA A 428 -0.32 -5.60 22.86
C ALA A 428 -0.94 -4.44 22.06
N ASN A 429 -0.27 -3.28 22.04
CA ASN A 429 -0.68 -2.16 21.19
C ASN A 429 -0.65 -2.56 19.70
N PHE A 430 0.38 -3.32 19.30
CA PHE A 430 0.48 -3.90 17.96
C PHE A 430 -0.70 -4.83 17.62
N SER A 431 -1.08 -5.69 18.57
CA SER A 431 -2.18 -6.64 18.42
C SER A 431 -3.55 -5.95 18.36
N ILE A 432 -3.74 -4.84 19.07
CA ILE A 432 -4.96 -4.01 19.01
C ILE A 432 -5.12 -3.35 17.64
N VAL A 433 -4.03 -2.80 17.10
CA VAL A 433 -4.03 -2.19 15.76
C VAL A 433 -4.34 -3.25 14.71
N ILE A 434 -3.69 -4.41 14.77
CA ILE A 434 -3.98 -5.54 13.88
C ILE A 434 -5.44 -6.01 14.00
N LEU A 435 -5.99 -6.12 15.22
CA LEU A 435 -7.39 -6.50 15.41
C LEU A 435 -8.35 -5.47 14.80
N TYR A 436 -8.10 -4.18 15.00
CA TYR A 436 -8.94 -3.13 14.43
C TYR A 436 -8.98 -3.21 12.90
N ILE A 437 -7.85 -3.52 12.30
CA ILE A 437 -7.68 -3.64 10.86
C ILE A 437 -8.40 -4.85 10.34
N LEU A 438 -8.27 -5.98 11.01
CA LEU A 438 -8.92 -7.22 10.61
C LEU A 438 -10.44 -7.14 10.82
N CYS A 439 -10.90 -6.44 11.85
CA CYS A 439 -12.31 -6.11 12.05
C CYS A 439 -12.84 -5.19 10.94
N HIS A 440 -12.04 -4.22 10.48
CA HIS A 440 -12.42 -3.36 9.36
C HIS A 440 -12.41 -4.11 8.00
N PHE A 441 -11.43 -4.97 7.76
CA PHE A 441 -11.32 -5.80 6.57
C PHE A 441 -12.48 -6.81 6.48
N THR A 442 -12.85 -7.46 7.60
CA THR A 442 -14.01 -8.37 7.64
C THR A 442 -15.33 -7.65 7.37
N HIS A 443 -15.43 -6.37 7.75
CA HIS A 443 -16.57 -5.51 7.42
C HIS A 443 -16.63 -5.15 5.92
N LEU A 444 -15.49 -4.83 5.31
CA LEU A 444 -15.41 -4.48 3.89
C LEU A 444 -15.59 -5.69 2.95
N SER A 445 -15.23 -6.89 3.41
CA SER A 445 -15.36 -8.16 2.67
C SER A 445 -16.82 -8.65 2.47
N LYS A 446 -17.85 -7.81 2.65
CA LYS A 446 -19.27 -8.17 2.52
C LYS A 446 -19.68 -8.75 1.15
N THR A 447 -18.82 -8.69 0.13
CA THR A 447 -19.17 -8.98 -1.27
C THR A 447 -19.00 -10.44 -1.73
N HIS A 448 -18.56 -11.39 -0.89
CA HIS A 448 -18.51 -12.81 -1.28
C HIS A 448 -19.20 -13.74 -0.27
N SER A 449 -20.13 -14.57 -0.78
CA SER A 449 -20.95 -15.54 -0.04
C SER A 449 -20.16 -16.69 0.61
N ILE A 450 -18.88 -16.88 0.26
CA ILE A 450 -18.16 -18.12 0.54
C ILE A 450 -17.28 -18.14 1.80
N LYS A 451 -17.23 -17.09 2.64
CA LYS A 451 -16.28 -17.04 3.78
C LYS A 451 -16.82 -16.49 5.10
N GLN A 452 -18.06 -16.77 5.50
CA GLN A 452 -18.50 -16.37 6.86
C GLN A 452 -17.76 -17.18 7.95
N ARG A 453 -17.62 -18.50 7.76
CA ARG A 453 -16.86 -19.37 8.69
C ARG A 453 -15.39 -18.97 8.78
N TRP A 454 -14.77 -18.69 7.64
CA TRP A 454 -13.39 -18.25 7.55
C TRP A 454 -13.14 -16.95 8.31
N ARG A 455 -14.07 -15.97 8.18
CA ARG A 455 -14.02 -14.71 8.92
C ARG A 455 -14.16 -14.90 10.43
N ILE A 456 -15.06 -15.79 10.87
CA ILE A 456 -15.24 -16.08 12.31
C ILE A 456 -13.99 -16.74 12.88
N PHE A 457 -13.40 -17.68 12.16
CA PHE A 457 -12.18 -18.37 12.57
C PHE A 457 -10.99 -17.40 12.66
N GLU A 458 -10.79 -16.57 11.64
CA GLU A 458 -9.75 -15.54 11.64
C GLU A 458 -9.94 -14.54 12.80
N LEU A 459 -11.18 -14.07 13.02
CA LEU A 459 -11.49 -13.17 14.14
C LEU A 459 -11.24 -13.82 15.50
N PHE A 460 -11.67 -15.07 15.68
CA PHE A 460 -11.44 -15.83 16.91
C PHE A 460 -9.95 -16.00 17.19
N HIS A 461 -9.18 -16.36 16.17
CA HIS A 461 -7.73 -16.52 16.28
C HIS A 461 -7.04 -15.23 16.72
N LEU A 462 -7.44 -14.09 16.16
CA LEU A 462 -6.88 -12.79 16.53
C LEU A 462 -7.25 -12.37 17.95
N LEU A 463 -8.50 -12.62 18.35
CA LEU A 463 -8.94 -12.41 19.73
C LEU A 463 -8.14 -13.28 20.70
N LEU A 464 -7.82 -14.52 20.32
CA LEU A 464 -6.99 -15.42 21.11
C LEU A 464 -5.55 -14.91 21.24
N ILE A 465 -4.94 -14.43 20.15
CA ILE A 465 -3.62 -13.78 20.21
C ILE A 465 -3.66 -12.59 21.17
N MET A 466 -4.65 -11.70 21.03
CA MET A 466 -4.81 -10.56 21.93
C MET A 466 -4.97 -10.97 23.39
N PHE A 467 -5.78 -11.99 23.65
CA PHE A 467 -5.99 -12.53 24.98
C PHE A 467 -4.68 -13.04 25.58
N VAL A 468 -3.88 -13.79 24.82
CA VAL A 468 -2.55 -14.25 25.23
C VAL A 468 -1.64 -13.07 25.55
N MET A 469 -1.63 -12.00 24.75
CA MET A 469 -0.80 -10.81 25.02
C MET A 469 -1.22 -10.06 26.28
N VAL A 470 -2.53 -9.87 26.48
CA VAL A 470 -3.06 -9.21 27.69
C VAL A 470 -2.72 -10.04 28.93
N ILE A 471 -2.83 -11.37 28.86
CA ILE A 471 -2.38 -12.25 29.93
C ILE A 471 -0.88 -12.11 30.15
N SER A 472 -0.06 -12.10 29.10
CA SER A 472 1.38 -11.89 29.22
C SER A 472 1.67 -10.60 29.99
N ILE A 473 1.02 -9.48 29.65
CA ILE A 473 1.15 -8.21 30.40
C ILE A 473 0.78 -8.40 31.87
N ILE A 474 -0.34 -9.05 32.18
CA ILE A 474 -0.77 -9.25 33.57
C ILE A 474 0.25 -10.11 34.34
N VAL A 475 0.79 -11.15 33.70
CA VAL A 475 1.79 -12.07 34.28
C VAL A 475 3.10 -11.34 34.59
N VAL A 476 3.49 -10.34 33.79
CA VAL A 476 4.65 -9.47 34.08
C VAL A 476 4.55 -8.80 35.44
N PHE A 477 3.36 -8.37 35.84
CA PHE A 477 3.16 -7.64 37.09
C PHE A 477 3.13 -8.54 38.33
N LEU A 478 3.22 -9.86 38.17
CA LEU A 478 3.31 -10.76 39.30
C LEU A 478 4.70 -10.62 39.95
N PRO A 479 4.79 -10.43 41.28
CA PRO A 479 6.02 -10.06 42.00
C PRO A 479 7.07 -11.19 42.12
N ASN A 480 7.09 -12.13 41.18
CA ASN A 480 7.93 -13.31 41.22
C ASN A 480 8.87 -13.27 40.01
N ASP A 481 10.17 -13.51 40.19
CA ASP A 481 11.16 -13.52 39.09
C ASP A 481 10.77 -14.52 37.97
N LYS A 482 9.96 -15.52 38.32
CA LYS A 482 9.37 -16.50 37.41
C LYS A 482 8.29 -15.92 36.48
N GLY A 483 7.67 -14.80 36.83
CA GLY A 483 6.63 -14.11 36.05
C GLY A 483 7.16 -13.63 34.70
N ASN A 484 8.37 -13.07 34.67
CA ASN A 484 9.01 -12.63 33.43
C ASN A 484 9.27 -13.79 32.47
N ILE A 485 9.82 -14.89 32.96
CA ILE A 485 10.07 -16.09 32.17
C ILE A 485 8.74 -16.69 31.68
N ALA A 486 7.73 -16.77 32.54
CA ALA A 486 6.41 -17.28 32.17
C ALA A 486 5.73 -16.42 31.10
N ALA A 487 5.79 -15.09 31.20
CA ALA A 487 5.22 -14.18 30.20
C ALA A 487 5.92 -14.30 28.84
N ILE A 488 7.25 -14.43 28.84
CA ILE A 488 8.05 -14.65 27.62
C ILE A 488 7.71 -16.00 27.02
N VAL A 489 7.72 -17.08 27.79
CA VAL A 489 7.38 -18.42 27.31
C VAL A 489 5.96 -18.46 26.77
N LEU A 490 5.00 -17.81 27.45
CA LEU A 490 3.62 -17.74 27.01
C LEU A 490 3.52 -17.04 25.64
N ALA A 491 4.12 -15.87 25.47
CA ALA A 491 4.11 -15.17 24.18
C ALA A 491 4.87 -15.97 23.11
N ALA A 492 6.11 -16.36 23.40
CA ALA A 492 7.02 -16.99 22.46
C ALA A 492 6.60 -18.39 22.01
N ALA A 493 5.96 -19.18 22.88
CA ALA A 493 5.54 -20.54 22.55
C ALA A 493 4.12 -20.56 22.01
N VAL A 494 3.17 -19.85 22.65
CA VAL A 494 1.76 -19.98 22.31
C VAL A 494 1.46 -19.30 20.98
N ILE A 495 2.02 -18.13 20.67
CA ILE A 495 1.67 -17.43 19.43
C ILE A 495 2.13 -18.22 18.19
N PRO A 496 3.41 -18.65 18.05
CA PRO A 496 3.82 -19.43 16.89
C PRO A 496 3.11 -20.78 16.84
N PHE A 497 2.83 -21.40 17.99
CA PHE A 497 2.09 -22.65 18.04
C PHE A 497 0.65 -22.49 17.53
N LEU A 498 -0.06 -21.45 17.96
CA LEU A 498 -1.39 -21.11 17.44
C LEU A 498 -1.33 -20.89 15.92
N GLU A 499 -0.31 -20.20 15.42
CA GLU A 499 -0.12 -19.97 13.98
C GLU A 499 0.15 -21.26 13.19
N ILE A 500 0.93 -22.18 13.77
CA ILE A 500 1.16 -23.50 13.19
C ILE A 500 -0.17 -24.26 13.13
N LEU A 501 -0.95 -24.28 14.20
CA LEU A 501 -2.27 -24.90 14.22
C LEU A 501 -3.21 -24.30 13.17
N HIS A 502 -3.27 -22.97 13.08
CA HIS A 502 -4.04 -22.25 12.08
C HIS A 502 -3.61 -22.63 10.65
N THR A 503 -2.31 -22.79 10.42
CA THR A 503 -1.76 -23.19 9.12
C THR A 503 -2.10 -24.65 8.79
N ILE A 504 -2.01 -25.56 9.77
CA ILE A 504 -2.37 -26.97 9.61
C ILE A 504 -3.87 -27.11 9.29
N GLU A 505 -4.73 -26.39 10.00
CA GLU A 505 -6.17 -26.41 9.75
C GLU A 505 -6.50 -25.81 8.38
N TYR A 506 -5.73 -24.81 7.92
CA TYR A 506 -5.84 -24.30 6.56
C TYR A 506 -5.48 -25.34 5.49
N LEU A 507 -4.41 -26.11 5.71
CA LEU A 507 -3.99 -27.23 4.86
C LEU A 507 -5.09 -28.30 4.77
N ASP A 508 -5.76 -28.61 5.88
CA ASP A 508 -6.80 -29.64 5.91
C ASP A 508 -8.10 -29.15 5.25
N ILE A 509 -8.51 -27.89 5.49
CA ILE A 509 -9.69 -27.29 4.83
C ILE A 509 -9.46 -27.16 3.32
N THR A 510 -8.27 -26.73 2.88
CA THR A 510 -7.94 -26.64 1.46
C THR A 510 -7.86 -28.01 0.80
N ALA A 511 -7.30 -29.02 1.48
CA ALA A 511 -7.32 -30.41 1.03
C ALA A 511 -8.75 -30.96 0.94
N TRP A 512 -9.61 -30.65 1.90
CA TRP A 512 -11.02 -31.03 1.90
C TRP A 512 -11.80 -30.35 0.78
N MET A 513 -11.57 -29.05 0.54
CA MET A 513 -12.14 -28.30 -0.59
C MET A 513 -11.67 -28.86 -1.93
N TRP A 514 -10.39 -29.23 -2.06
CA TRP A 514 -9.87 -29.88 -3.26
C TRP A 514 -10.55 -31.23 -3.50
N ARG A 515 -10.73 -32.05 -2.45
CA ARG A 515 -11.47 -33.31 -2.54
C ARG A 515 -12.93 -33.09 -2.94
N LEU A 516 -13.59 -32.06 -2.40
CA LEU A 516 -14.97 -31.71 -2.75
C LEU A 516 -15.09 -31.22 -4.20
N MET A 517 -14.22 -30.30 -4.62
CA MET A 517 -14.14 -29.78 -5.99
C MET A 517 -13.86 -30.90 -6.99
N PHE A 518 -12.93 -31.81 -6.66
CA PHE A 518 -12.64 -32.98 -7.47
C PHE A 518 -13.84 -33.94 -7.56
N CYS A 519 -14.57 -34.15 -6.46
CA CYS A 519 -15.83 -34.91 -6.46
C CYS A 519 -16.93 -34.26 -7.31
N ILE A 520 -17.09 -32.94 -7.25
CA ILE A 520 -18.09 -32.20 -8.06
C ILE A 520 -17.70 -32.22 -9.54
N TYR A 521 -16.42 -31.98 -9.85
CA TYR A 521 -15.90 -32.03 -11.22
C TYR A 521 -16.08 -33.43 -11.83
N ARG A 522 -15.73 -34.48 -11.08
CA ARG A 522 -15.94 -35.87 -11.50
C ARG A 522 -17.43 -36.19 -11.70
N ARG A 523 -18.32 -35.62 -10.89
CA ARG A 523 -19.78 -35.81 -11.01
C ARG A 523 -20.37 -35.05 -12.21
N ARG A 524 -19.84 -33.87 -12.56
CA ARG A 524 -20.25 -33.11 -13.77
C ARG A 524 -19.66 -33.69 -15.06
N GLY A 525 -18.40 -34.11 -15.06
CA GLY A 525 -17.77 -34.78 -16.21
C GLY A 525 -18.42 -36.12 -16.56
N GLY A 526 -19.07 -36.78 -15.60
CA GLY A 526 -19.87 -37.99 -15.83
C GLY A 526 -21.25 -37.75 -16.46
N ILE A 527 -21.78 -36.53 -16.43
CA ILE A 527 -23.11 -36.22 -16.99
C ILE A 527 -23.01 -35.85 -18.48
N VAL A 528 -21.88 -35.26 -18.92
CA VAL A 528 -21.69 -34.88 -20.33
C VAL A 528 -21.56 -36.10 -21.24
N LYS A 529 -20.93 -37.19 -20.79
CA LYS A 529 -20.79 -38.43 -21.59
C LYS A 529 -22.07 -39.24 -21.79
N LYS A 530 -23.19 -38.89 -21.16
CA LYS A 530 -24.45 -39.67 -21.30
C LYS A 530 -25.42 -39.10 -22.35
N ASN A 531 -25.16 -37.90 -22.89
CA ASN A 531 -26.00 -37.30 -23.93
C ASN A 531 -25.39 -37.32 -25.34
N GLU A 532 -24.13 -37.72 -25.51
CA GLU A 532 -23.52 -37.90 -26.84
C GLU A 532 -23.92 -39.21 -27.54
N ASN A 533 -24.62 -40.13 -26.86
CA ASN A 533 -25.17 -41.34 -27.48
C ASN A 533 -26.66 -41.22 -27.83
N LYS A 534 -27.20 -39.99 -27.91
CA LYS A 534 -28.62 -39.74 -28.27
C LYS A 534 -28.83 -38.63 -29.30
N ILE A 535 -27.75 -38.17 -29.93
CA ILE A 535 -27.74 -37.41 -31.19
C ILE A 535 -26.96 -38.28 -32.17
#